data_AF-A0A078AI12-F1
#
_entry.id   AF-A0A078AI12-F1
#
_cell.length_a   1.000
_cell.length_b   1.000
_cell.length_c   1.000
_cell.angle_alpha   90.00
_cell.angle_beta   90.00
_cell.angle_gamma   90.00
#
_symmetry.space_group_name_H-M   'P 1'
#
loop_
_entity.id
_entity.type
_entity.pdbx_description
1 polymer ?
#
loop_
_entity_poly.entity_id
_entity_poly.type
_entity_poly.pdbx_seq_one_letter_code
_entity_poly.pdbx_strand_id
1 'polypeptide(L)'
;MVRTKTKDDESEIYTMISKSFEEMFNEESLTQPIFPAFYFDYANKIIIDSSTVKFYIQDEQEMVGQLEIEITDQLIKYYRYMHWQNNQEIVKEITSNVDNYLKFVAGFGTGFGVFQNNLVALETIAKQLSLKDKQSIPILICQKLLGGESPLDFCINAHQQKIINLMISMIVKYQDHIMFNKLIDKNLCKLIKQQIDLQEYFESNLPTYEIIVPLVYPGQHHNEEEIVVGKTLAHPKDVHEKYDELFGIDLLKSKVQNESMVSIEYYLINLPETLTINPREIMKELSDTGRPEYFENKAIQTIINFKWNTYTKNFYQKKFYIYLIFMVTFIFDIFYSAYSRSSDVKQGTEDDLKVIKEETQVSEVSEPNIWVKIVTKSVCTVILIFFLIHEVQQLIIQKLSYFGDGWNYFDFTHIITFIFFCSCHL
;
A
#
# COMPACT_ATOMS: atom_id res chain seq x y z
N MET A 1 45.64 3.32 20.54
CA MET A 1 46.23 2.33 19.60
C MET A 1 47.43 1.70 20.28
N VAL A 2 47.47 0.37 20.38
CA VAL A 2 48.70 -0.37 20.73
C VAL A 2 49.10 -1.15 19.50
N ARG A 3 50.38 -1.05 19.15
CA ARG A 3 50.97 -1.66 17.97
C ARG A 3 51.54 -3.02 18.35
N THR A 4 50.94 -4.09 17.86
CA THR A 4 51.53 -5.43 17.95
C THR A 4 51.94 -5.88 16.56
N LYS A 5 53.24 -5.98 16.33
CA LYS A 5 53.80 -6.66 15.16
C LYS A 5 53.77 -8.17 15.41
N THR A 6 52.95 -8.89 14.67
CA THR A 6 53.14 -10.33 14.46
C THR A 6 54.34 -10.53 13.53
N LYS A 7 55.19 -11.51 13.87
CA LYS A 7 56.56 -11.58 13.37
C LYS A 7 56.72 -12.04 11.91
N ASP A 8 55.65 -12.42 11.22
CA ASP A 8 55.73 -13.05 9.89
C ASP A 8 54.62 -12.63 8.91
N ASP A 9 53.96 -11.48 9.12
CA ASP A 9 52.97 -10.99 8.15
C ASP A 9 53.03 -9.46 8.06
N GLU A 10 53.15 -8.92 6.84
CA GLU A 10 53.23 -7.46 6.57
C GLU A 10 51.86 -6.76 6.70
N SER A 11 50.82 -7.47 7.14
CA SER A 11 49.50 -6.91 7.40
C SER A 11 49.47 -6.16 8.74
N GLU A 12 49.33 -4.83 8.68
CA GLU A 12 49.11 -4.00 9.87
C GLU A 12 47.66 -4.19 10.36
N ILE A 13 47.45 -5.03 11.37
CA ILE A 13 46.17 -5.17 12.05
C ILE A 13 46.03 -4.04 13.08
N TYR A 14 45.19 -3.06 12.78
CA TYR A 14 44.76 -2.05 13.74
C TYR A 14 43.63 -2.62 14.60
N THR A 15 43.98 -3.19 15.76
CA THR A 15 42.98 -3.55 16.76
C THR A 15 42.57 -2.30 17.53
N MET A 16 41.33 -1.85 17.37
CA MET A 16 40.75 -0.84 18.27
C MET A 16 40.76 -1.42 19.69
N ILE A 17 41.57 -0.82 20.56
CA ILE A 17 41.49 -1.10 22.00
C ILE A 17 40.14 -0.57 22.45
N SER A 18 39.29 -1.52 22.81
CA SER A 18 37.99 -1.41 23.45
C SER A 18 37.80 -0.11 24.24
N LYS A 19 37.16 0.88 23.61
CA LYS A 19 36.00 1.47 24.26
C LYS A 19 34.86 0.47 24.09
N SER A 20 34.09 0.18 25.12
CA SER A 20 32.95 -0.73 24.96
C SER A 20 32.02 -0.16 23.88
N PHE A 21 31.28 -1.03 23.18
CA PHE A 21 30.27 -0.58 22.22
C PHE A 21 29.35 0.47 22.88
N GLU A 22 29.00 0.27 24.15
CA GLU A 22 28.23 1.20 24.99
C GLU A 22 28.87 2.59 25.17
N GLU A 23 30.21 2.71 25.26
CA GLU A 23 30.89 4.00 25.33
C GLU A 23 30.87 4.78 24.00
N MET A 24 30.63 4.12 22.86
CA MET A 24 30.44 4.78 21.56
C MET A 24 29.04 5.39 21.42
N PHE A 25 28.05 4.90 22.19
CA PHE A 25 26.67 5.40 22.24
C PHE A 25 26.44 6.47 23.32
N ASN A 26 27.49 7.19 23.74
CA ASN A 26 27.30 8.32 24.63
C ASN A 26 26.60 9.47 23.88
N GLU A 27 25.49 9.99 24.40
CA GLU A 27 24.70 11.07 23.78
C GLU A 27 25.53 12.34 23.51
N GLU A 28 26.61 12.56 24.27
CA GLU A 28 27.55 13.66 24.05
C GLU A 28 28.43 13.49 22.79
N SER A 29 28.45 12.30 22.19
CA SER A 29 29.29 11.91 21.05
C SER A 29 28.50 11.58 19.78
N LEU A 30 27.26 12.07 19.64
CA LEU A 30 26.37 11.86 18.48
C LEU A 30 26.92 12.39 17.13
N THR A 31 28.09 13.02 17.12
CA THR A 31 28.81 13.49 15.94
C THR A 31 29.74 12.43 15.34
N GLN A 32 29.84 11.24 15.95
CA GLN A 32 30.71 10.19 15.41
C GLN A 32 30.19 9.67 14.07
N PRO A 33 31.07 9.47 13.07
CA PRO A 33 30.73 8.94 11.74
C PRO A 33 30.11 7.53 11.75
N ILE A 34 30.02 6.89 12.92
CA ILE A 34 29.36 5.61 13.12
C ILE A 34 27.83 5.73 13.17
N PHE A 35 27.26 6.84 13.62
CA PHE A 35 25.80 6.97 13.74
C PHE A 35 25.05 6.93 12.40
N PRO A 36 25.53 7.60 11.34
CA PRO A 36 24.91 7.51 10.03
C PRO A 36 24.82 6.08 9.49
N ALA A 37 25.70 5.18 9.93
CA ALA A 37 25.67 3.76 9.56
C ALA A 37 24.33 3.08 9.92
N PHE A 38 23.63 3.57 10.94
CA PHE A 38 22.39 2.96 11.43
C PHE A 38 21.12 3.61 10.87
N TYR A 39 21.22 4.49 9.87
CA TYR A 39 20.06 5.22 9.35
C TYR A 39 19.16 4.40 8.44
N PHE A 40 19.68 3.31 7.88
CA PHE A 40 18.97 2.47 6.91
C PHE A 40 18.92 1.02 7.39
N ASP A 41 17.73 0.60 7.84
CA ASP A 41 17.50 -0.71 8.47
C ASP A 41 17.85 -1.90 7.56
N TYR A 42 17.80 -1.71 6.24
CA TYR A 42 18.09 -2.75 5.23
C TYR A 42 19.55 -2.78 4.79
N ALA A 43 20.44 -2.00 5.40
CA ALA A 43 21.87 -2.11 5.13
C ALA A 43 22.42 -3.41 5.74
N ASN A 44 22.99 -4.28 4.90
CA ASN A 44 23.61 -5.53 5.34
C ASN A 44 25.09 -5.34 5.68
N LYS A 45 25.81 -4.65 4.79
CA LYS A 45 27.23 -4.33 4.96
C LYS A 45 27.44 -2.82 4.87
N ILE A 46 28.17 -2.28 5.83
CA ILE A 46 28.50 -0.86 5.89
C ILE A 46 30.01 -0.73 5.99
N ILE A 47 30.60 0.08 5.10
CA ILE A 47 32.02 0.39 5.11
C ILE A 47 32.18 1.83 5.58
N ILE A 48 32.86 2.01 6.70
CA ILE A 48 33.13 3.33 7.29
C ILE A 48 34.60 3.64 7.06
N ASP A 49 34.88 4.73 6.36
CA ASP A 49 36.19 5.33 6.20
C ASP A 49 36.21 6.70 6.92
N SER A 50 37.38 7.34 6.96
CA SER A 50 37.58 8.67 7.52
C SER A 50 36.74 9.78 6.85
N SER A 51 36.34 9.57 5.60
CA SER A 51 35.64 10.57 4.78
C SER A 51 34.27 10.12 4.28
N THR A 52 33.97 8.81 4.28
CA THR A 52 32.72 8.29 3.71
C THR A 52 32.14 7.13 4.52
N VAL A 53 30.81 7.01 4.49
CA VAL A 53 30.05 5.85 4.95
C VAL A 53 29.33 5.25 3.76
N LYS A 54 29.66 4.01 3.38
CA LYS A 54 29.11 3.33 2.20
C LYS A 54 28.16 2.21 2.62
N PHE A 55 27.01 2.14 1.97
CA PHE A 55 25.95 1.18 2.27
C PHE A 55 25.81 0.14 1.15
N TYR A 56 25.68 -1.12 1.57
CA TYR A 56 25.46 -2.27 0.69
C TYR A 56 24.29 -3.09 1.22
N ILE A 57 23.44 -3.56 0.32
CA ILE A 57 22.32 -4.46 0.64
C ILE A 57 22.75 -5.92 0.42
N GLN A 58 22.01 -6.85 1.02
CA GLN A 58 22.23 -8.28 0.85
C GLN A 58 22.19 -8.68 -0.65
N ASP A 59 23.11 -9.58 -1.02
CA ASP A 59 23.27 -10.15 -2.37
C ASP A 59 23.65 -9.16 -3.48
N GLU A 60 24.02 -7.92 -3.13
CA GLU A 60 24.55 -6.94 -4.07
C GLU A 60 26.04 -6.66 -3.82
N GLN A 61 26.80 -6.64 -4.91
CA GLN A 61 28.22 -6.25 -4.88
C GLN A 61 28.40 -4.74 -5.02
N GLU A 62 27.44 -4.08 -5.67
CA GLU A 62 27.47 -2.65 -5.89
C GLU A 62 27.01 -1.89 -4.65
N MET A 63 27.56 -0.69 -4.50
CA MET A 63 27.19 0.21 -3.41
C MET A 63 25.86 0.86 -3.73
N VAL A 64 24.91 0.78 -2.79
CA VAL A 64 23.58 1.38 -2.93
C VAL A 64 23.61 2.89 -2.71
N GLY A 65 24.50 3.37 -1.85
CA GLY A 65 24.71 4.79 -1.62
C GLY A 65 25.84 5.05 -0.63
N GLN A 66 26.25 6.31 -0.56
CA GLN A 66 27.27 6.76 0.39
C GLN A 66 26.92 8.10 1.03
N LEU A 67 27.40 8.32 2.24
CA LEU A 67 27.40 9.63 2.90
C LEU A 67 28.82 10.16 2.95
N GLU A 68 29.01 11.42 2.57
CA GLU A 68 30.27 12.13 2.79
C GLU A 68 30.28 12.73 4.20
N ILE A 69 31.24 12.30 5.01
CA ILE A 69 31.36 12.64 6.44
C ILE A 69 32.68 13.38 6.74
N GLU A 70 33.42 13.80 5.70
CA GLU A 70 34.60 14.64 5.88
C GLU A 70 34.20 16.09 6.18
N ILE A 71 33.93 16.36 7.45
CA ILE A 71 33.44 17.64 7.94
C ILE A 71 34.57 18.42 8.62
N THR A 72 34.61 19.74 8.38
CA THR A 72 35.50 20.66 9.10
C THR A 72 34.70 21.46 10.13
N ASP A 73 35.34 21.91 11.21
CA ASP A 73 34.72 22.82 12.19
C ASP A 73 34.19 24.11 11.54
N GLN A 74 34.83 24.55 10.45
CA GLN A 74 34.39 25.69 9.68
C GLN A 74 33.04 25.43 9.00
N LEU A 75 32.83 24.25 8.42
CA LEU A 75 31.57 23.87 7.79
C LEU A 75 30.43 23.79 8.81
N ILE A 76 30.69 23.26 10.01
CA ILE A 76 29.69 23.20 11.10
C ILE A 76 29.30 24.61 11.54
N LYS A 77 30.28 25.50 11.74
CA LYS A 77 30.02 26.91 12.06
C LYS A 77 29.21 27.57 10.95
N TYR A 78 29.57 27.31 9.70
CA TYR A 78 28.89 27.85 8.54
C TYR A 78 27.41 27.44 8.48
N TYR A 79 27.10 26.15 8.69
CA TYR A 79 25.72 25.66 8.75
C TYR A 79 24.89 26.32 9.87
N ARG A 80 25.51 26.66 11.01
CA ARG A 80 24.82 27.43 12.07
C ARG A 80 24.49 28.85 11.63
N TYR A 81 25.38 29.49 10.86
CA TYR A 81 25.18 30.89 10.44
C TYR A 81 24.25 31.06 9.23
N MET A 82 23.96 29.96 8.52
CA MET A 82 23.15 29.95 7.30
C MET A 82 21.75 30.56 7.45
N HIS A 83 21.12 30.39 8.61
CA HIS A 83 19.78 30.93 8.84
C HIS A 83 19.71 32.46 8.85
N TRP A 84 20.85 33.16 8.97
CA TRP A 84 20.91 34.63 8.93
C TRP A 84 21.32 35.20 7.57
N GLN A 85 21.66 34.36 6.59
CA GLN A 85 22.03 34.82 5.25
C GLN A 85 20.79 35.07 4.37
N ASN A 86 20.94 36.00 3.42
CA ASN A 86 19.89 36.23 2.42
C ASN A 86 19.95 35.20 1.29
N ASN A 87 18.86 35.04 0.56
CA ASN A 87 18.78 34.05 -0.53
C ASN A 87 19.80 34.32 -1.67
N GLN A 88 20.21 35.57 -1.91
CA GLN A 88 21.17 35.87 -2.98
C GLN A 88 22.56 35.36 -2.64
N GLU A 89 22.99 35.52 -1.39
CA GLU A 89 24.24 35.00 -0.85
C GLU A 89 24.25 33.47 -0.86
N ILE A 90 23.17 32.85 -0.39
CA ILE A 90 23.01 31.39 -0.37
C ILE A 90 23.13 30.82 -1.80
N VAL A 91 22.42 31.39 -2.77
CA VAL A 91 22.46 30.94 -4.17
C VAL A 91 23.85 31.08 -4.76
N LYS A 92 24.54 32.21 -4.49
CA LYS A 92 25.90 32.45 -4.97
C LYS A 92 26.88 31.43 -4.39
N GLU A 93 26.76 31.10 -3.10
CA GLU A 93 27.62 30.10 -2.48
C GLU A 93 27.35 28.71 -3.04
N ILE A 94 26.09 28.26 -3.10
CA ILE A 94 25.74 26.94 -3.62
C ILE A 94 26.26 26.76 -5.05
N THR A 95 26.15 27.81 -5.88
CA THR A 95 26.67 27.80 -7.25
C THR A 95 28.19 27.69 -7.30
N SER A 96 28.89 28.24 -6.30
CA SER A 96 30.36 28.23 -6.24
C SER A 96 30.92 26.94 -5.66
N ASN A 97 30.24 26.33 -4.68
CA ASN A 97 30.69 25.12 -4.00
C ASN A 97 29.50 24.29 -3.49
N VAL A 98 28.87 23.54 -4.41
CA VAL A 98 27.74 22.65 -4.06
C VAL A 98 28.19 21.48 -3.17
N ASP A 99 29.43 21.03 -3.28
CA ASP A 99 29.94 19.82 -2.61
C ASP A 99 29.91 19.94 -1.09
N ASN A 100 30.15 21.13 -0.56
CA ASN A 100 29.98 21.40 0.86
C ASN A 100 28.57 21.07 1.37
N TYR A 101 27.54 21.19 0.53
CA TYR A 101 26.14 20.92 0.85
C TYR A 101 25.71 19.47 0.61
N LEU A 102 26.58 18.66 0.01
CA LEU A 102 26.34 17.22 -0.17
C LEU A 102 26.86 16.42 1.04
N LYS A 103 27.76 17.02 1.82
CA LYS A 103 28.29 16.46 3.05
C LYS A 103 27.22 16.37 4.14
N PHE A 104 27.24 15.23 4.83
CA PHE A 104 26.38 14.96 5.96
C PHE A 104 26.96 15.57 7.24
N VAL A 105 26.18 16.42 7.89
CA VAL A 105 26.53 17.02 9.19
C VAL A 105 25.51 16.60 10.23
N ALA A 106 25.96 15.85 11.25
CA ALA A 106 25.08 15.38 12.33
C ALA A 106 24.30 16.54 12.97
N GLY A 107 22.99 16.35 13.18
CA GLY A 107 22.07 17.37 13.68
C GLY A 107 21.47 18.28 12.60
N PHE A 108 22.15 18.46 11.47
CA PHE A 108 21.65 19.27 10.33
C PHE A 108 21.17 18.40 9.16
N GLY A 109 21.82 17.26 8.93
CA GLY A 109 21.71 16.46 7.71
C GLY A 109 22.64 16.98 6.61
N THR A 110 22.21 16.84 5.37
CA THR A 110 22.84 17.47 4.20
C THR A 110 22.29 18.89 3.98
N GLY A 111 22.65 19.53 2.87
CA GLY A 111 22.04 20.79 2.42
C GLY A 111 20.51 20.72 2.31
N PHE A 112 19.93 19.55 2.02
CA PHE A 112 18.47 19.40 2.02
C PHE A 112 17.86 19.55 3.41
N GLY A 113 18.58 19.15 4.47
CA GLY A 113 18.16 19.35 5.85
C GLY A 113 18.36 20.77 6.36
N VAL A 114 19.43 21.44 5.91
CA VAL A 114 19.67 22.86 6.22
C VAL A 114 18.61 23.76 5.57
N PHE A 115 18.30 23.50 4.30
CA PHE A 115 17.39 24.31 3.49
C PHE A 115 15.98 23.72 3.35
N GLN A 116 15.55 22.86 4.27
CA GLN A 116 14.24 22.20 4.21
C GLN A 116 13.04 23.17 4.11
N ASN A 117 13.20 24.44 4.46
CA ASN A 117 12.17 25.48 4.34
C ASN A 117 12.54 26.58 3.31
N ASN A 118 13.48 26.32 2.41
CA ASN A 118 13.97 27.30 1.43
C ASN A 118 14.00 26.70 0.02
N LEU A 119 12.88 26.84 -0.68
CA LEU A 119 12.72 26.31 -2.05
C LEU A 119 13.80 26.83 -3.01
N VAL A 120 14.17 28.11 -2.94
CA VAL A 120 15.14 28.73 -3.87
C VAL A 120 16.53 28.10 -3.72
N ALA A 121 16.95 27.85 -2.48
CA ALA A 121 18.21 27.17 -2.21
C ALA A 121 18.17 25.72 -2.71
N LEU A 122 17.09 24.98 -2.43
CA LEU A 122 16.94 23.58 -2.86
C LEU A 122 16.90 23.44 -4.39
N GLU A 123 16.18 24.32 -5.10
CA GLU A 123 16.17 24.35 -6.57
C GLU A 123 17.56 24.64 -7.14
N THR A 124 18.34 25.48 -6.46
CA THR A 124 19.72 25.78 -6.87
C THR A 124 20.61 24.57 -6.68
N ILE A 125 20.51 23.86 -5.56
CA ILE A 125 21.21 22.58 -5.32
C ILE A 125 20.81 21.58 -6.41
N ALA A 126 19.52 21.39 -6.66
CA ALA A 126 19.03 20.46 -7.68
C ALA A 126 19.56 20.78 -9.09
N LYS A 127 19.65 22.07 -9.45
CA LYS A 127 20.26 22.51 -10.72
C LYS A 127 21.75 22.18 -10.78
N GLN A 128 22.50 22.45 -9.71
CA GLN A 128 23.94 22.12 -9.67
C GLN A 128 24.17 20.59 -9.74
N LEU A 129 23.34 19.81 -9.06
CA LEU A 129 23.39 18.34 -9.12
C LEU A 129 23.13 17.79 -10.52
N SER A 130 22.29 18.46 -11.32
CA SER A 130 22.02 18.02 -12.70
C SER A 130 23.23 18.08 -13.63
N LEU A 131 24.29 18.78 -13.23
CA LEU A 131 25.55 18.90 -13.97
C LEU A 131 26.59 17.86 -13.53
N LYS A 132 26.32 17.11 -12.45
CA LYS A 132 27.21 16.08 -11.91
C LYS A 132 26.80 14.69 -12.40
N ASP A 133 27.76 13.77 -12.38
CA ASP A 133 27.50 12.37 -12.68
C ASP A 133 26.67 11.73 -11.56
N LYS A 134 25.61 11.00 -11.93
CA LYS A 134 24.64 10.42 -10.99
C LYS A 134 25.32 9.49 -9.98
N GLN A 135 26.29 8.69 -10.40
CA GLN A 135 26.97 7.73 -9.54
C GLN A 135 27.90 8.38 -8.51
N SER A 136 28.32 9.63 -8.76
CA SER A 136 29.20 10.38 -7.85
C SER A 136 28.45 11.08 -6.72
N ILE A 137 27.12 11.20 -6.82
CA ILE A 137 26.31 11.98 -5.88
C ILE A 137 26.05 11.15 -4.61
N PRO A 138 26.40 11.67 -3.42
CA PRO A 138 26.10 10.98 -2.17
C PRO A 138 24.59 11.05 -1.84
N ILE A 139 24.19 10.29 -0.83
CA ILE A 139 22.83 10.29 -0.29
C ILE A 139 22.45 11.72 0.12
N LEU A 140 21.39 12.24 -0.50
CA LEU A 140 20.96 13.63 -0.34
C LEU A 140 19.97 13.78 0.81
N ILE A 141 19.00 12.87 0.93
CA ILE A 141 17.91 12.96 1.90
C ILE A 141 18.00 11.76 2.83
N CYS A 142 18.18 12.06 4.12
CA CYS A 142 18.23 11.09 5.22
C CYS A 142 17.85 11.79 6.53
N GLN A 143 17.74 11.06 7.64
CA GLN A 143 17.42 11.62 8.96
C GLN A 143 18.54 12.55 9.45
N LYS A 144 18.21 13.61 10.18
CA LYS A 144 19.23 14.54 10.72
C LYS A 144 20.01 13.93 11.88
N LEU A 145 19.32 13.11 12.67
CA LEU A 145 19.80 12.37 13.83
C LEU A 145 19.16 10.98 13.80
N LEU A 146 19.81 10.00 14.43
CA LEU A 146 19.27 8.65 14.53
C LEU A 146 17.89 8.66 15.19
N GLY A 147 16.88 8.13 14.51
CA GLY A 147 15.49 8.10 14.99
C GLY A 147 14.75 9.44 14.86
N GLY A 148 15.39 10.47 14.30
CA GLY A 148 14.79 11.78 14.09
C GLY A 148 14.00 11.89 12.77
N GLU A 149 13.36 13.04 12.60
CA GLU A 149 12.70 13.40 11.34
C GLU A 149 13.72 13.66 10.23
N SER A 150 13.39 13.22 9.01
CA SER A 150 14.08 13.61 7.79
C SER A 150 13.59 14.97 7.29
N PRO A 151 14.33 15.63 6.38
CA PRO A 151 13.89 16.87 5.75
C PRO A 151 12.53 16.72 5.06
N LEU A 152 12.26 15.55 4.45
CA LEU A 152 10.97 15.25 3.82
C LEU A 152 9.84 15.19 4.85
N ASP A 153 10.06 14.54 6.00
CA ASP A 153 9.07 14.49 7.09
C ASP A 153 8.66 15.89 7.54
N PHE A 154 9.65 16.76 7.74
CA PHE A 154 9.42 18.14 8.13
C PHE A 154 8.55 18.87 7.09
N CYS A 155 8.87 18.75 5.80
CA CYS A 155 8.13 19.42 4.74
C CYS A 155 6.69 18.91 4.61
N ILE A 156 6.47 17.61 4.80
CA ILE A 156 5.14 16.98 4.82
C ILE A 156 4.31 17.53 5.98
N ASN A 157 4.88 17.56 7.18
CA ASN A 157 4.21 18.11 8.36
C ASN A 157 3.92 19.62 8.21
N ALA A 158 4.82 20.35 7.54
CA ALA A 158 4.66 21.78 7.22
C ALA A 158 3.78 22.06 5.98
N HIS A 159 3.24 21.04 5.30
CA HIS A 159 2.39 21.15 4.10
C HIS A 159 3.04 21.92 2.93
N GLN A 160 4.35 21.75 2.72
CA GLN A 160 5.11 22.49 1.72
C GLN A 160 5.15 21.78 0.36
N GLN A 161 4.01 21.70 -0.33
CA GLN A 161 3.84 20.88 -1.54
C GLN A 161 4.95 21.01 -2.58
N LYS A 162 5.40 22.23 -2.91
CA LYS A 162 6.48 22.45 -3.89
C LYS A 162 7.82 21.83 -3.45
N ILE A 163 8.15 21.95 -2.16
CA ILE A 163 9.38 21.39 -1.61
C ILE A 163 9.24 19.87 -1.50
N ILE A 164 8.06 19.36 -1.12
CA ILE A 164 7.78 17.92 -1.09
C ILE A 164 8.00 17.31 -2.49
N ASN A 165 7.40 17.88 -3.54
CA ASN A 165 7.57 17.41 -4.92
C ASN A 165 9.05 17.43 -5.34
N LEU A 166 9.77 18.52 -5.00
CA LEU A 166 11.20 18.60 -5.27
C LEU A 166 11.97 17.50 -4.55
N MET A 167 11.74 17.29 -3.25
CA MET A 167 12.41 16.24 -2.48
C MET A 167 12.11 14.84 -3.03
N ILE A 168 10.86 14.53 -3.36
CA ILE A 168 10.48 13.25 -3.96
C ILE A 168 11.21 13.04 -5.29
N SER A 169 11.22 14.05 -6.17
CA SER A 169 11.94 13.95 -7.45
C SER A 169 13.44 13.74 -7.26
N MET A 170 14.05 14.34 -6.22
CA MET A 170 15.47 14.11 -5.90
C MET A 170 15.71 12.69 -5.37
N ILE A 171 14.81 12.14 -4.54
CA ILE A 171 14.90 10.75 -4.07
C ILE A 171 14.78 9.79 -5.26
N VAL A 172 13.74 9.95 -6.09
CA VAL A 172 13.53 9.11 -7.28
C VAL A 172 14.68 9.25 -8.28
N LYS A 173 15.30 10.42 -8.40
CA LYS A 173 16.39 10.60 -9.37
C LYS A 173 17.74 10.06 -8.87
N TYR A 174 18.11 10.29 -7.61
CA TYR A 174 19.47 10.04 -7.09
C TYR A 174 19.54 8.94 -6.02
N GLN A 175 18.41 8.52 -5.46
CA GLN A 175 18.31 7.49 -4.42
C GLN A 175 17.27 6.43 -4.79
N ASP A 176 17.24 6.01 -6.05
CA ASP A 176 16.26 5.06 -6.60
C ASP A 176 16.60 3.61 -6.25
N HIS A 177 16.39 3.23 -4.99
CA HIS A 177 16.65 1.88 -4.53
C HIS A 177 15.76 1.52 -3.34
N ILE A 178 15.32 0.26 -3.27
CA ILE A 178 14.40 -0.26 -2.24
C ILE A 178 14.78 0.10 -0.79
N MET A 179 16.07 0.26 -0.51
CA MET A 179 16.61 0.65 0.80
C MET A 179 16.10 2.03 1.27
N PHE A 180 15.93 2.96 0.34
CA PHE A 180 15.54 4.35 0.64
C PHE A 180 14.02 4.54 0.71
N ASN A 181 13.24 3.52 0.34
CA ASN A 181 11.78 3.63 0.27
C ASN A 181 11.14 3.96 1.63
N LYS A 182 11.78 3.58 2.73
CA LYS A 182 11.40 3.97 4.10
C LYS A 182 11.18 5.48 4.28
N LEU A 183 11.88 6.32 3.50
CA LEU A 183 11.71 7.77 3.55
C LEU A 183 10.31 8.22 3.09
N ILE A 184 9.71 7.49 2.14
CA ILE A 184 8.42 7.84 1.51
C ILE A 184 7.29 6.96 2.08
N ASP A 185 7.47 5.64 2.16
CA ASP A 185 6.46 4.66 2.57
C ASP A 185 5.77 5.06 3.89
N LYS A 186 6.56 5.39 4.92
CA LYS A 186 6.04 5.80 6.23
C LYS A 186 5.09 7.00 6.22
N ASN A 187 5.13 7.83 5.17
CA ASN A 187 4.26 8.99 4.99
C ASN A 187 3.36 8.87 3.76
N LEU A 188 3.29 7.71 3.10
CA LEU A 188 2.57 7.54 1.84
C LEU A 188 1.11 7.99 1.94
N CYS A 189 0.41 7.58 3.01
CA CYS A 189 -0.98 8.00 3.26
C CYS A 189 -1.12 9.52 3.43
N LYS A 190 -0.18 10.18 4.11
CA LYS A 190 -0.19 11.65 4.26
C LYS A 190 0.04 12.36 2.93
N LEU A 191 0.93 11.81 2.09
CA LEU A 191 1.22 12.36 0.76
C LEU A 191 0.00 12.25 -0.16
N ILE A 192 -0.69 11.11 -0.17
CA ILE A 192 -1.94 10.91 -0.92
C ILE A 192 -3.01 11.90 -0.42
N LYS A 193 -3.16 12.02 0.90
CA LYS A 193 -4.12 12.96 1.53
C LYS A 193 -3.86 14.42 1.15
N GLN A 194 -2.58 14.80 1.04
CA GLN A 194 -2.18 16.14 0.60
C GLN A 194 -2.25 16.34 -0.92
N GLN A 195 -2.71 15.33 -1.68
CA GLN A 195 -2.77 15.33 -3.13
C GLN A 195 -1.41 15.64 -3.76
N ILE A 196 -0.35 15.03 -3.24
CA ILE A 196 0.99 15.12 -3.81
C ILE A 196 1.08 14.23 -5.05
N ASP A 197 1.65 14.70 -6.15
CA ASP A 197 1.88 13.82 -7.29
C ASP A 197 2.95 12.76 -6.95
N LEU A 198 2.58 11.49 -7.07
CA LEU A 198 3.40 10.33 -6.70
C LEU A 198 3.63 9.41 -7.90
N GLN A 199 3.31 9.84 -9.12
CA GLN A 199 3.44 8.99 -10.29
C GLN A 199 4.88 8.55 -10.52
N GLU A 200 5.83 9.49 -10.53
CA GLU A 200 7.26 9.16 -10.63
C GLU A 200 7.74 8.24 -9.50
N TYR A 201 7.15 8.35 -8.31
CA TYR A 201 7.48 7.46 -7.19
C TYR A 201 6.99 6.03 -7.44
N PHE A 202 5.74 5.84 -7.88
CA PHE A 202 5.20 4.51 -8.16
C PHE A 202 5.84 3.81 -9.36
N GLU A 203 6.38 4.58 -10.32
CA GLU A 203 7.14 4.09 -11.47
C GLU A 203 8.61 3.76 -11.15
N SER A 204 9.10 4.16 -9.97
CA SER A 204 10.49 3.97 -9.54
C SER A 204 10.78 2.60 -8.92
N ASN A 205 12.05 2.30 -8.65
CA ASN A 205 12.51 1.09 -7.96
C ASN A 205 12.37 1.15 -6.44
N LEU A 206 11.73 2.20 -5.90
CA LEU A 206 11.49 2.39 -4.47
C LEU A 206 10.35 1.49 -3.95
N PRO A 207 9.10 1.63 -4.46
CA PRO A 207 7.98 0.80 -4.03
C PRO A 207 7.87 -0.53 -4.77
N THR A 208 8.55 -0.67 -5.91
CA THR A 208 8.49 -1.87 -6.75
C THR A 208 9.89 -2.38 -7.02
N TYR A 209 10.10 -3.68 -6.82
CA TYR A 209 11.39 -4.34 -7.04
C TYR A 209 11.23 -5.56 -7.92
N GLU A 210 11.95 -5.62 -9.02
CA GLU A 210 11.96 -6.78 -9.90
C GLU A 210 12.91 -7.86 -9.36
N ILE A 211 12.39 -9.07 -9.23
CA ILE A 211 13.14 -10.22 -8.73
C ILE A 211 13.73 -10.98 -9.92
N ILE A 212 15.04 -10.83 -10.11
CA ILE A 212 15.77 -11.45 -11.22
C ILE A 212 16.71 -12.52 -10.65
N VAL A 213 16.18 -13.71 -10.38
CA VAL A 213 16.97 -14.86 -9.87
C VAL A 213 16.63 -16.12 -10.67
N PRO A 214 17.18 -16.30 -11.89
CA PRO A 214 16.74 -17.37 -12.81
C PRO A 214 16.87 -18.80 -12.27
N LEU A 215 17.77 -19.03 -11.30
CA LEU A 215 18.00 -20.35 -10.70
C LEU A 215 16.88 -20.78 -9.75
N VAL A 216 16.22 -19.82 -9.10
CA VAL A 216 15.19 -20.07 -8.08
C VAL A 216 13.81 -19.67 -8.61
N TYR A 217 13.76 -18.58 -9.38
CA TYR A 217 12.56 -18.04 -10.02
C TYR A 217 12.58 -18.38 -11.51
N PRO A 218 11.76 -19.32 -11.99
CA PRO A 218 11.73 -19.71 -13.39
C PRO A 218 11.11 -18.59 -14.23
N GLY A 219 11.80 -18.18 -15.30
CA GLY A 219 11.30 -17.13 -16.21
C GLY A 219 10.16 -17.56 -17.13
N GLN A 220 9.74 -18.83 -17.08
CA GLN A 220 8.63 -19.37 -17.86
C GLN A 220 7.78 -20.33 -17.02
N HIS A 221 6.47 -20.32 -17.24
CA HIS A 221 5.53 -21.28 -16.65
C HIS A 221 4.35 -21.52 -17.58
N HIS A 222 3.58 -22.57 -17.28
CA HIS A 222 2.34 -22.91 -17.99
C HIS A 222 1.12 -22.12 -17.48
N ASN A 223 1.27 -21.37 -16.41
CA ASN A 223 0.18 -20.63 -15.78
C ASN A 223 0.33 -19.17 -16.21
N GLU A 224 -0.67 -18.67 -16.93
CA GLU A 224 -0.75 -17.29 -17.38
C GLU A 224 -1.45 -16.36 -16.38
N GLU A 225 -2.01 -16.91 -15.30
CA GLU A 225 -2.70 -16.12 -14.28
C GLU A 225 -1.72 -15.32 -13.42
N GLU A 226 -2.09 -14.07 -13.14
CA GLU A 226 -1.40 -13.24 -12.16
C GLU A 226 -1.64 -13.78 -10.74
N ILE A 227 -0.57 -14.17 -10.06
CA ILE A 227 -0.60 -14.66 -8.67
C ILE A 227 -0.01 -13.59 -7.77
N VAL A 228 -0.80 -13.10 -6.80
CA VAL A 228 -0.36 -12.11 -5.81
C VAL A 228 -0.36 -12.73 -4.42
N VAL A 229 0.79 -12.74 -3.76
CA VAL A 229 0.99 -13.34 -2.44
C VAL A 229 1.37 -12.27 -1.43
N GLY A 230 0.66 -12.23 -0.30
CA GLY A 230 0.97 -11.35 0.82
C GLY A 230 1.84 -12.05 1.86
N LYS A 231 3.05 -11.53 2.11
CA LYS A 231 3.97 -12.07 3.12
C LYS A 231 4.75 -10.96 3.81
N THR A 232 4.97 -11.11 5.11
CA THR A 232 5.92 -10.27 5.86
C THR A 232 7.31 -10.88 5.78
N LEU A 233 8.27 -10.10 5.29
CA LEU A 233 9.69 -10.47 5.22
C LEU A 233 10.46 -9.70 6.29
N ALA A 234 11.57 -10.27 6.78
CA ALA A 234 12.47 -9.54 7.69
C ALA A 234 13.31 -8.53 6.89
N HIS A 235 13.78 -8.95 5.71
CA HIS A 235 14.48 -8.12 4.77
C HIS A 235 13.92 -8.32 3.35
N PRO A 236 13.78 -7.27 2.51
CA PRO A 236 13.16 -7.38 1.19
C PRO A 236 13.86 -8.40 0.27
N LYS A 237 15.19 -8.54 0.37
CA LYS A 237 15.97 -9.51 -0.41
C LYS A 237 15.75 -10.97 -0.02
N ASP A 238 15.17 -11.26 1.15
CA ASP A 238 14.83 -12.63 1.55
C ASP A 238 13.88 -13.32 0.56
N VAL A 239 13.19 -12.52 -0.27
CA VAL A 239 12.30 -13.01 -1.32
C VAL A 239 13.04 -13.91 -2.32
N HIS A 240 14.33 -13.69 -2.55
CA HIS A 240 15.13 -14.44 -3.53
C HIS A 240 15.24 -15.94 -3.23
N GLU A 241 15.08 -16.34 -1.98
CA GLU A 241 15.22 -17.74 -1.53
C GLU A 241 13.86 -18.40 -1.24
N LYS A 242 12.76 -17.65 -1.31
CA LYS A 242 11.44 -18.09 -0.82
C LYS A 242 10.45 -18.48 -1.92
N TYR A 243 10.91 -18.78 -3.13
CA TYR A 243 10.03 -19.11 -4.25
C TYR A 243 9.04 -20.24 -3.93
N ASP A 244 9.54 -21.38 -3.43
CA ASP A 244 8.71 -22.54 -3.11
C ASP A 244 7.71 -22.25 -1.98
N GLU A 245 8.10 -21.43 -0.99
CA GLU A 245 7.22 -21.00 0.09
C GLU A 245 6.10 -20.09 -0.41
N LEU A 246 6.40 -19.20 -1.36
CA LEU A 246 5.47 -18.20 -1.86
C LEU A 246 4.52 -18.77 -2.91
N PHE A 247 5.03 -19.54 -3.87
CA PHE A 247 4.26 -19.99 -5.04
C PHE A 247 4.05 -21.50 -5.12
N GLY A 248 4.86 -22.31 -4.42
CA GLY A 248 4.87 -23.77 -4.60
C GLY A 248 3.50 -24.44 -4.39
N ILE A 249 2.68 -23.97 -3.45
CA ILE A 249 1.36 -24.55 -3.15
C ILE A 249 0.34 -24.23 -4.25
N ASP A 250 0.35 -23.00 -4.77
CA ASP A 250 -0.65 -22.54 -5.73
C ASP A 250 -0.35 -23.05 -7.15
N LEU A 251 0.92 -23.22 -7.50
CA LEU A 251 1.34 -23.80 -8.78
C LEU A 251 1.11 -25.32 -8.85
N LEU A 252 1.05 -26.03 -7.72
CA LEU A 252 0.72 -27.46 -7.69
C LEU A 252 -0.71 -27.77 -8.15
N LYS A 253 -1.61 -26.78 -8.11
CA LYS A 253 -3.02 -26.93 -8.52
C LYS A 253 -3.20 -26.85 -10.05
N SER A 254 -2.24 -26.28 -10.79
CA SER A 254 -2.35 -26.00 -12.23
C SER A 254 -1.69 -27.07 -13.12
N LYS A 255 -1.69 -28.35 -12.72
CA LYS A 255 -1.11 -29.45 -13.51
C LYS A 255 -2.00 -29.83 -14.70
N VAL A 256 -2.09 -28.96 -15.70
CA VAL A 256 -2.57 -29.29 -17.05
C VAL A 256 -1.37 -29.27 -17.98
N GLN A 257 -1.00 -30.45 -18.48
CA GLN A 257 0.35 -30.74 -18.98
C GLN A 257 0.51 -30.51 -20.50
N ASN A 258 -0.24 -29.59 -21.11
CA ASN A 258 -0.33 -29.53 -22.58
C ASN A 258 -0.43 -28.13 -23.22
N GLU A 259 -0.09 -27.06 -22.52
CA GLU A 259 -0.25 -25.70 -23.06
C GLU A 259 1.08 -24.93 -23.12
N SER A 260 1.14 -24.02 -24.10
CA SER A 260 2.25 -23.12 -24.39
C SER A 260 2.83 -22.47 -23.13
N MET A 261 4.15 -22.41 -23.04
CA MET A 261 4.84 -21.68 -21.99
C MET A 261 4.70 -20.17 -22.21
N VAL A 262 4.38 -19.43 -21.15
CA VAL A 262 4.39 -17.97 -21.13
C VAL A 262 5.59 -17.47 -20.31
N SER A 263 6.11 -16.29 -20.68
CA SER A 263 7.16 -15.61 -19.91
C SER A 263 6.58 -14.99 -18.65
N ILE A 264 7.29 -15.09 -17.53
CA ILE A 264 6.88 -14.51 -16.25
C ILE A 264 7.89 -13.49 -15.76
N GLU A 265 7.35 -12.42 -15.19
CA GLU A 265 8.07 -11.41 -14.44
C GLU A 265 7.65 -11.48 -12.98
N TYR A 266 8.60 -11.32 -12.06
CA TYR A 266 8.36 -11.38 -10.63
C TYR A 266 8.63 -10.01 -10.01
N TYR A 267 7.66 -9.51 -9.26
CA TYR A 267 7.73 -8.21 -8.63
C TYR A 267 7.45 -8.32 -7.13
N LEU A 268 8.25 -7.60 -6.34
CA LEU A 268 8.00 -7.33 -4.93
C LEU A 268 7.46 -5.90 -4.79
N ILE A 269 6.27 -5.77 -4.21
CA ILE A 269 5.75 -4.48 -3.76
C ILE A 269 6.30 -4.19 -2.36
N ASN A 270 7.28 -3.29 -2.30
CA ASN A 270 7.99 -2.89 -1.10
C ASN A 270 7.24 -1.73 -0.41
N LEU A 271 6.13 -2.01 0.28
CA LEU A 271 5.44 -1.00 1.13
C LEU A 271 5.21 -1.55 2.55
N PRO A 272 6.28 -1.97 3.25
CA PRO A 272 6.16 -2.65 4.53
C PRO A 272 5.46 -1.79 5.59
N GLU A 273 5.78 -0.50 5.71
CA GLU A 273 5.21 0.34 6.77
C GLU A 273 3.73 0.62 6.51
N THR A 274 3.37 1.05 5.30
CA THR A 274 1.98 1.33 4.94
C THR A 274 1.08 0.10 5.03
N LEU A 275 1.57 -1.06 4.57
CA LEU A 275 0.75 -2.28 4.50
C LEU A 275 0.66 -3.04 5.83
N THR A 276 1.58 -2.83 6.78
CA THR A 276 1.55 -3.53 8.08
C THR A 276 0.96 -2.69 9.20
N ILE A 277 1.31 -1.40 9.31
CA ILE A 277 0.92 -0.56 10.45
C ILE A 277 -0.58 -0.21 10.37
N ASN A 278 -1.04 0.28 9.21
CA ASN A 278 -2.44 0.65 9.02
C ASN A 278 -2.96 0.32 7.60
N PRO A 279 -3.18 -0.97 7.29
CA PRO A 279 -3.57 -1.42 5.95
C PRO A 279 -4.94 -0.92 5.47
N ARG A 280 -5.75 -0.34 6.36
CA ARG A 280 -7.05 0.25 6.00
C ARG A 280 -6.93 1.72 5.61
N GLU A 281 -5.93 2.42 6.14
CA GLU A 281 -5.72 3.84 5.89
C GLU A 281 -5.41 4.10 4.43
N ILE A 282 -4.51 3.32 3.81
CA ILE A 282 -4.22 3.47 2.38
C ILE A 282 -5.48 3.34 1.51
N MET A 283 -6.35 2.37 1.77
CA MET A 283 -7.59 2.19 1.00
C MET A 283 -8.57 3.34 1.23
N LYS A 284 -8.63 3.85 2.46
CA LYS A 284 -9.47 4.99 2.79
C LYS A 284 -8.97 6.26 2.10
N GLU A 285 -7.69 6.59 2.24
CA GLU A 285 -7.12 7.78 1.63
C GLU A 285 -7.13 7.68 0.09
N LEU A 286 -7.01 6.48 -0.49
CA LEU A 286 -7.24 6.23 -1.93
C LEU A 286 -8.71 6.43 -2.35
N SER A 287 -9.67 6.05 -1.50
CA SER A 287 -11.09 6.27 -1.78
C SER A 287 -11.49 7.74 -1.65
N ASP A 288 -10.84 8.47 -0.74
CA ASP A 288 -11.13 9.88 -0.45
C ASP A 288 -10.42 10.83 -1.42
N THR A 289 -9.38 10.36 -2.14
CA THR A 289 -8.70 11.16 -3.17
C THR A 289 -9.51 11.25 -4.46
N GLY A 290 -9.52 12.44 -5.06
CA GLY A 290 -10.10 12.69 -6.37
C GLY A 290 -9.15 12.43 -7.55
N ARG A 291 -8.01 11.78 -7.32
CA ARG A 291 -6.99 11.51 -8.36
C ARG A 291 -7.10 10.08 -8.91
N PRO A 292 -7.74 9.89 -10.09
CA PRO A 292 -7.86 8.58 -10.68
C PRO A 292 -6.51 7.97 -11.08
N GLU A 293 -5.49 8.80 -11.31
CA GLU A 293 -4.17 8.38 -11.81
C GLU A 293 -3.49 7.39 -10.84
N TYR A 294 -3.73 7.50 -9.53
CA TYR A 294 -3.19 6.53 -8.57
C TYR A 294 -3.70 5.10 -8.81
N PHE A 295 -4.91 4.94 -9.34
CA PHE A 295 -5.50 3.63 -9.61
C PHE A 295 -4.97 3.00 -10.90
N GLU A 296 -4.24 3.75 -11.73
CA GLU A 296 -3.56 3.23 -12.92
C GLU A 296 -2.19 2.61 -12.57
N ASN A 297 -1.67 2.90 -11.37
CA ASN A 297 -0.35 2.43 -10.95
C ASN A 297 -0.36 0.93 -10.58
N LYS A 298 0.61 0.18 -11.13
CA LYS A 298 0.75 -1.28 -10.92
C LYS A 298 0.82 -1.66 -9.45
N ALA A 299 1.58 -0.93 -8.64
CA ALA A 299 1.71 -1.21 -7.20
C ALA A 299 0.35 -1.10 -6.47
N ILE A 300 -0.43 -0.04 -6.74
CA ILE A 300 -1.75 0.18 -6.15
C ILE A 300 -2.74 -0.86 -6.65
N GLN A 301 -2.78 -1.15 -7.96
CA GLN A 301 -3.63 -2.19 -8.53
C GLN A 301 -3.34 -3.56 -7.90
N THR A 302 -2.06 -3.90 -7.74
CA THR A 302 -1.64 -5.17 -7.10
C THR A 302 -2.19 -5.27 -5.68
N ILE A 303 -2.12 -4.18 -4.88
CA ILE A 303 -2.65 -4.14 -3.51
C ILE A 303 -4.18 -4.28 -3.51
N ILE A 304 -4.88 -3.60 -4.42
CA ILE A 304 -6.34 -3.66 -4.55
C ILE A 304 -6.76 -5.08 -4.97
N ASN A 305 -6.13 -5.65 -5.99
CA ASN A 305 -6.39 -7.01 -6.48
C ASN A 305 -6.16 -8.04 -5.37
N PHE A 306 -5.06 -7.91 -4.62
CA PHE A 306 -4.78 -8.76 -3.47
C PHE A 306 -5.90 -8.70 -2.42
N LYS A 307 -6.30 -7.50 -2.00
CA LYS A 307 -7.39 -7.32 -1.01
C LYS A 307 -8.72 -7.83 -1.54
N TRP A 308 -9.01 -7.58 -2.81
CA TRP A 308 -10.22 -8.04 -3.47
C TRP A 308 -10.31 -9.57 -3.47
N ASN A 309 -9.28 -10.25 -3.97
CA ASN A 309 -9.26 -11.70 -4.07
C ASN A 309 -9.22 -12.39 -2.71
N THR A 310 -8.52 -11.82 -1.73
CA THR A 310 -8.34 -12.44 -0.40
C THR A 310 -9.57 -12.25 0.50
N TYR A 311 -10.15 -11.05 0.53
CA TYR A 311 -11.17 -10.69 1.54
C TYR A 311 -12.53 -10.34 0.93
N THR A 312 -12.53 -9.59 -0.17
CA THR A 312 -13.74 -8.89 -0.63
C THR A 312 -14.61 -9.76 -1.54
N LYS A 313 -14.01 -10.52 -2.46
CA LYS A 313 -14.71 -11.33 -3.47
C LYS A 313 -15.68 -12.33 -2.84
N ASN A 314 -15.20 -13.15 -1.92
CA ASN A 314 -16.03 -14.16 -1.24
C ASN A 314 -17.15 -13.51 -0.41
N PHE A 315 -16.87 -12.36 0.21
CA PHE A 315 -17.86 -11.60 0.98
C PHE A 315 -19.03 -11.14 0.09
N TYR A 316 -18.74 -10.51 -1.05
CA TYR A 316 -19.79 -10.06 -1.99
C TYR A 316 -20.49 -11.22 -2.70
N GLN A 317 -19.77 -12.27 -3.11
CA GLN A 317 -20.37 -13.45 -3.72
C GLN A 317 -21.39 -14.10 -2.79
N LYS A 318 -21.07 -14.29 -1.51
CA LYS A 318 -22.01 -14.83 -0.52
C LYS A 318 -23.25 -13.96 -0.38
N LYS A 319 -23.09 -12.63 -0.26
CA LYS A 319 -24.23 -11.70 -0.18
C LYS A 319 -25.09 -11.75 -1.44
N PHE A 320 -24.46 -11.80 -2.62
CA PHE A 320 -25.16 -11.92 -3.89
C PHE A 320 -25.99 -13.21 -3.96
N TYR A 321 -25.44 -14.36 -3.56
CA TYR A 321 -26.19 -15.62 -3.55
C TYR A 321 -27.35 -15.62 -2.55
N ILE A 322 -27.16 -15.04 -1.35
CA ILE A 322 -28.25 -14.87 -0.38
C ILE A 322 -29.37 -14.00 -0.97
N TYR A 323 -29.02 -12.91 -1.65
CA TYR A 323 -29.99 -12.06 -2.33
C TYR A 323 -30.68 -12.76 -3.50
N LEU A 324 -29.96 -13.60 -4.25
CA LEU A 324 -30.53 -14.39 -5.34
C LEU A 324 -31.58 -15.39 -4.83
N ILE A 325 -31.32 -16.04 -3.69
CA ILE A 325 -32.29 -16.93 -3.03
C ILE A 325 -33.55 -16.14 -2.65
N PHE A 326 -33.39 -14.93 -2.11
CA PHE A 326 -34.50 -14.03 -1.84
C PHE A 326 -35.31 -13.72 -3.10
N MET A 327 -34.65 -13.31 -4.19
CA MET A 327 -35.33 -12.96 -5.45
C MET A 327 -36.14 -14.12 -6.01
N VAL A 328 -35.56 -15.33 -6.06
CA VAL A 328 -36.27 -16.53 -6.55
C VAL A 328 -37.46 -16.87 -5.66
N THR A 329 -37.28 -16.82 -4.34
CA THR A 329 -38.35 -17.12 -3.38
C THR A 329 -39.47 -16.09 -3.46
N PHE A 330 -39.13 -14.81 -3.64
CA PHE A 330 -40.08 -13.72 -3.77
C PHE A 330 -40.88 -13.80 -5.07
N ILE A 331 -40.21 -14.05 -6.21
CA ILE A 331 -40.87 -14.25 -7.51
C ILE A 331 -41.83 -15.44 -7.42
N PHE A 332 -41.39 -16.54 -6.81
CA PHE A 332 -42.23 -17.71 -6.59
C PHE A 332 -43.45 -17.38 -5.72
N ASP A 333 -43.28 -16.60 -4.64
CA ASP A 333 -44.38 -16.15 -3.77
C ASP A 333 -45.42 -15.31 -4.53
N ILE A 334 -44.97 -14.41 -5.42
CA ILE A 334 -45.85 -13.60 -6.28
C ILE A 334 -46.64 -14.49 -7.24
N PHE A 335 -45.96 -15.38 -7.97
CA PHE A 335 -46.62 -16.26 -8.94
C PHE A 335 -47.61 -17.20 -8.27
N TYR A 336 -47.22 -17.80 -7.15
CA TYR A 336 -48.09 -18.67 -6.37
C TYR A 336 -49.32 -17.94 -5.84
N SER A 337 -49.14 -16.73 -5.29
CA SER A 337 -50.23 -15.89 -4.80
C SER A 337 -51.16 -15.39 -5.92
N ALA A 338 -50.63 -15.10 -7.11
CA ALA A 338 -51.42 -14.70 -8.27
C ALA A 338 -52.26 -15.86 -8.83
N TYR A 339 -51.68 -17.06 -8.88
CA TYR A 339 -52.38 -18.27 -9.31
C TYR A 339 -53.47 -18.67 -8.32
N SER A 340 -53.17 -18.66 -7.01
CA SER A 340 -54.16 -19.00 -5.98
C SER A 340 -55.37 -18.05 -5.99
N ARG A 341 -55.15 -16.74 -6.16
CA ARG A 341 -56.23 -15.75 -6.29
C ARG A 341 -57.08 -15.96 -7.55
N SER A 342 -56.48 -16.40 -8.64
CA SER A 342 -57.21 -16.68 -9.90
C SER A 342 -58.10 -17.93 -9.78
N SER A 343 -57.74 -18.86 -8.90
CA SER A 343 -58.56 -20.02 -8.55
C SER A 343 -59.74 -19.64 -7.64
N ASP A 344 -59.53 -18.77 -6.66
CA ASP A 344 -60.58 -18.29 -5.75
C ASP A 344 -61.67 -17.47 -6.49
N VAL A 345 -61.29 -16.66 -7.48
CA VAL A 345 -62.24 -15.84 -8.27
C VAL A 345 -63.16 -16.72 -9.15
N LYS A 346 -62.72 -17.91 -9.55
CA LYS A 346 -63.56 -18.85 -10.32
C LYS A 346 -64.62 -19.56 -9.47
N GLN A 347 -64.42 -19.66 -8.16
CA GLN A 347 -65.43 -20.21 -7.24
C GLN A 347 -66.51 -19.19 -6.83
N GLY A 348 -66.25 -17.88 -6.98
CA GLY A 348 -67.20 -16.82 -6.62
C GLY A 348 -68.20 -16.42 -7.72
N THR A 349 -68.16 -17.05 -8.91
CA THR A 349 -69.00 -16.67 -10.06
C THR A 349 -69.78 -17.86 -10.64
N GLU A 350 -70.16 -18.83 -9.81
CA GLU A 350 -70.93 -20.01 -10.24
C GLU A 350 -72.10 -20.36 -9.31
N ASP A 351 -72.82 -19.34 -8.81
CA ASP A 351 -74.09 -19.57 -8.11
C ASP A 351 -75.33 -19.56 -9.04
N ASP A 352 -75.17 -19.41 -10.37
CA ASP A 352 -76.30 -19.27 -11.30
C ASP A 352 -76.39 -20.28 -12.46
N LEU A 353 -75.66 -21.40 -12.46
CA LEU A 353 -75.86 -22.46 -13.47
C LEU A 353 -75.68 -23.88 -12.93
N LYS A 354 -76.54 -24.25 -11.98
CA LYS A 354 -76.80 -25.65 -11.63
C LYS A 354 -77.73 -26.33 -12.63
N VAL A 355 -77.27 -26.71 -13.82
CA VAL A 355 -77.84 -27.87 -14.55
C VAL A 355 -76.76 -28.44 -15.46
N ILE A 356 -76.70 -29.77 -15.52
CA ILE A 356 -75.86 -30.63 -16.39
C ILE A 356 -74.51 -31.03 -15.75
N LYS A 357 -74.60 -32.03 -14.87
CA LYS A 357 -73.54 -33.02 -14.66
C LYS A 357 -73.45 -33.92 -15.91
N GLU A 358 -72.24 -34.20 -16.38
CA GLU A 358 -71.57 -35.52 -16.36
C GLU A 358 -70.51 -35.64 -17.47
N GLU A 359 -69.40 -36.31 -17.13
CA GLU A 359 -68.29 -36.76 -17.98
C GLU A 359 -67.30 -35.72 -18.49
N THR A 360 -66.25 -35.44 -17.70
CA THR A 360 -64.84 -35.61 -18.10
C THR A 360 -63.96 -35.59 -16.84
N GLN A 361 -63.38 -36.75 -16.50
CA GLN A 361 -62.22 -36.81 -15.62
C GLN A 361 -61.04 -36.08 -16.28
N VAL A 362 -60.36 -35.18 -15.55
CA VAL A 362 -58.89 -35.09 -15.40
C VAL A 362 -58.54 -33.74 -14.73
N SER A 363 -57.73 -33.86 -13.67
CA SER A 363 -56.97 -32.84 -12.93
C SER A 363 -57.67 -32.11 -11.78
N GLU A 364 -57.40 -32.65 -10.60
CA GLU A 364 -57.52 -32.05 -9.25
C GLU A 364 -57.07 -30.58 -9.23
N VAL A 365 -58.00 -29.67 -8.95
CA VAL A 365 -57.67 -28.31 -8.54
C VAL A 365 -57.19 -28.40 -7.09
N SER A 366 -55.87 -28.52 -6.91
CA SER A 366 -55.22 -28.48 -5.60
C SER A 366 -55.61 -27.19 -4.88
N GLU A 367 -56.22 -27.30 -3.69
CA GLU A 367 -56.33 -26.18 -2.75
C GLU A 367 -54.94 -25.56 -2.55
N PRO A 368 -54.82 -24.21 -2.53
CA PRO A 368 -53.54 -23.57 -2.34
C PRO A 368 -52.98 -23.97 -0.96
N ASN A 369 -51.92 -24.77 -0.98
CA ASN A 369 -51.20 -25.19 0.21
C ASN A 369 -50.71 -23.96 1.00
N ILE A 370 -51.40 -23.66 2.11
CA ILE A 370 -51.14 -22.52 3.00
C ILE A 370 -49.72 -22.58 3.56
N TRP A 371 -49.17 -23.78 3.76
CA TRP A 371 -47.81 -23.95 4.26
C TRP A 371 -46.76 -23.43 3.28
N VAL A 372 -46.98 -23.57 1.97
CA VAL A 372 -46.05 -23.04 0.96
C VAL A 372 -45.98 -21.52 1.06
N LYS A 373 -47.12 -20.85 1.20
CA LYS A 373 -47.22 -19.38 1.38
C LYS A 373 -46.56 -18.89 2.67
N ILE A 374 -46.70 -19.63 3.77
CA ILE A 374 -46.08 -19.26 5.05
C ILE A 374 -44.56 -19.44 4.98
N VAL A 375 -44.08 -20.54 4.38
CA VAL A 375 -42.66 -20.84 4.27
C VAL A 375 -41.95 -19.84 3.36
N THR A 376 -42.49 -19.53 2.18
CA THR A 376 -41.91 -18.56 1.24
C THR A 376 -41.78 -17.17 1.86
N LYS A 377 -42.85 -16.69 2.52
CA LYS A 377 -42.83 -15.42 3.24
C LYS A 377 -41.82 -15.41 4.38
N SER A 378 -41.76 -16.49 5.18
CA SER A 378 -40.82 -16.60 6.30
C SER A 378 -39.36 -16.54 5.83
N VAL A 379 -39.01 -17.26 4.75
CA VAL A 379 -37.67 -17.23 4.16
C VAL A 379 -37.31 -15.83 3.68
N CYS A 380 -38.22 -15.16 2.96
CA CYS A 380 -38.00 -13.79 2.50
C CYS A 380 -37.82 -12.80 3.66
N THR A 381 -38.63 -12.91 4.72
CA THR A 381 -38.51 -12.07 5.91
C THR A 381 -37.17 -12.26 6.62
N VAL A 382 -36.71 -13.50 6.81
CA VAL A 382 -35.42 -13.78 7.45
C VAL A 382 -34.26 -13.17 6.66
N ILE A 383 -34.28 -13.29 5.33
CA ILE A 383 -33.22 -12.73 4.49
C ILE A 383 -33.23 -11.19 4.54
N LEU A 384 -34.40 -10.54 4.54
CA LEU A 384 -34.48 -9.08 4.65
C LEU A 384 -34.07 -8.57 6.03
N ILE A 385 -34.37 -9.29 7.11
CA ILE A 385 -33.84 -8.96 8.44
C ILE A 385 -32.31 -9.05 8.44
N PHE A 386 -31.73 -10.06 7.79
CA PHE A 386 -30.28 -10.17 7.64
C PHE A 386 -29.67 -8.96 6.92
N PHE A 387 -30.27 -8.51 5.80
CA PHE A 387 -29.82 -7.29 5.12
C PHE A 387 -30.05 -6.02 5.94
N LEU A 388 -31.18 -5.90 6.64
CA LEU A 388 -31.47 -4.77 7.52
C LEU A 388 -30.41 -4.59 8.61
N ILE A 389 -29.97 -5.69 9.23
CA ILE A 389 -28.89 -5.64 10.24
C ILE A 389 -27.61 -5.07 9.61
N HIS A 390 -27.27 -5.47 8.39
CA HIS A 390 -26.11 -4.95 7.68
C HIS A 390 -26.26 -3.47 7.29
N GLU A 391 -27.42 -3.03 6.83
CA GLU A 391 -27.68 -1.62 6.51
C GLU A 391 -27.60 -0.75 7.76
N VAL A 392 -28.13 -1.22 8.90
CA VAL A 392 -27.99 -0.51 10.18
C VAL A 392 -26.53 -0.41 10.60
N GLN A 393 -25.73 -1.47 10.40
CA GLN A 393 -24.29 -1.42 10.67
C GLN A 393 -23.58 -0.42 9.75
N GLN A 394 -23.91 -0.39 8.45
CA GLN A 394 -23.33 0.58 7.51
C GLN A 394 -23.71 2.02 7.86
N LEU A 395 -24.96 2.27 8.24
CA LEU A 395 -25.43 3.57 8.68
C LEU A 395 -24.69 4.04 9.94
N ILE A 396 -24.40 3.16 10.89
CA ILE A 396 -23.61 3.48 12.09
C ILE A 396 -22.17 3.88 11.71
N ILE A 397 -21.56 3.19 10.73
CA ILE A 397 -20.18 3.41 10.31
C ILE A 397 -20.04 4.68 9.45
N GLN A 398 -20.90 4.85 8.46
CA GLN A 398 -20.84 5.94 7.47
C GLN A 398 -21.55 7.22 7.94
N LYS A 399 -22.43 7.14 8.95
CA LYS A 399 -23.14 8.29 9.54
C LYS A 399 -23.84 9.15 8.48
N LEU A 400 -23.50 10.44 8.37
CA LEU A 400 -24.14 11.39 7.46
C LEU A 400 -23.77 11.14 5.99
N SER A 401 -22.62 10.54 5.69
CA SER A 401 -22.24 10.26 4.29
C SER A 401 -23.04 9.12 3.69
N TYR A 402 -23.66 8.27 4.51
CA TYR A 402 -24.56 7.20 4.08
C TYR A 402 -25.73 7.76 3.23
N PHE A 403 -26.28 8.90 3.64
CA PHE A 403 -27.40 9.55 2.94
C PHE A 403 -27.00 10.29 1.65
N GLY A 404 -25.69 10.33 1.34
CA GLY A 404 -25.17 10.88 0.10
C GLY A 404 -25.28 9.92 -1.09
N ASP A 405 -25.41 8.61 -0.83
CA ASP A 405 -25.57 7.60 -1.87
C ASP A 405 -27.05 7.27 -2.09
N GLY A 406 -27.53 7.47 -3.31
CA GLY A 406 -28.91 7.17 -3.70
C GLY A 406 -29.28 5.70 -3.55
N TRP A 407 -28.32 4.79 -3.70
CA TRP A 407 -28.55 3.34 -3.62
C TRP A 407 -29.00 2.89 -2.23
N ASN A 408 -28.47 3.51 -1.19
CA ASN A 408 -28.82 3.23 0.19
C ASN A 408 -30.31 3.47 0.49
N TYR A 409 -30.93 4.45 -0.17
CA TYR A 409 -32.37 4.69 -0.05
C TYR A 409 -33.20 3.58 -0.71
N PHE A 410 -32.73 3.03 -1.83
CA PHE A 410 -33.40 1.92 -2.50
C PHE A 410 -33.40 0.67 -1.61
N ASP A 411 -32.29 0.37 -0.94
CA ASP A 411 -32.18 -0.81 -0.07
C ASP A 411 -33.13 -0.72 1.13
N PHE A 412 -33.22 0.43 1.80
CA PHE A 412 -34.21 0.65 2.87
C PHE A 412 -35.66 0.62 2.36
N THR A 413 -35.92 1.25 1.21
CA THR A 413 -37.27 1.30 0.62
C THR A 413 -37.75 -0.09 0.22
N HIS A 414 -36.85 -0.93 -0.31
CA HIS A 414 -37.15 -2.31 -0.67
C HIS A 414 -37.61 -3.14 0.56
N ILE A 415 -36.89 -3.01 1.67
CA ILE A 415 -37.25 -3.70 2.93
C ILE A 415 -38.62 -3.24 3.44
N ILE A 416 -38.87 -1.92 3.47
CA ILE A 416 -40.14 -1.34 3.93
C ILE A 416 -41.31 -1.80 3.02
N THR A 417 -41.10 -1.79 1.71
CA THR A 417 -42.11 -2.19 0.72
C THR A 417 -42.48 -3.66 0.88
N PHE A 418 -41.50 -4.53 1.16
CA PHE A 418 -41.78 -5.95 1.38
C PHE A 418 -42.56 -6.19 2.69
N ILE A 419 -42.25 -5.47 3.77
CA ILE A 419 -43.01 -5.55 5.03
C ILE A 419 -44.47 -5.12 4.80
N PHE A 420 -44.69 -4.06 4.03
CA PHE A 420 -46.03 -3.62 3.66
C PHE A 420 -46.76 -4.66 2.81
N PHE A 421 -46.08 -5.24 1.80
CA PHE A 421 -46.62 -6.33 0.98
C PHE A 421 -47.04 -7.53 1.85
N CYS A 422 -46.21 -7.95 2.81
CA CYS A 422 -46.55 -9.05 3.70
C CYS A 422 -47.79 -8.76 4.56
N SER A 423 -47.93 -7.52 5.03
CA SER A 423 -49.03 -7.08 5.91
C SER A 423 -50.37 -6.95 5.16
N CYS A 424 -50.35 -6.59 3.87
CA CYS A 424 -51.56 -6.49 3.03
C CYS A 424 -52.02 -7.82 2.42
N HIS A 425 -51.19 -8.88 2.49
CA HIS A 425 -51.46 -10.20 1.88
C HIS A 425 -51.46 -11.36 2.88
N LEU A 426 -51.35 -11.06 4.18
CA LEU A 426 -51.78 -11.98 5.25
C LEU A 426 -53.30 -11.87 5.37
#